data_AF-A0A172QT47-F1
#
_entry.id   AF-A0A172QT47-F1
#
_cell.length_a   1.000
_cell.length_b   1.000
_cell.length_c   1.000
_cell.angle_alpha   90.00
_cell.angle_beta   90.00
_cell.angle_gamma   90.00
#
_symmetry.space_group_name_H-M   'P 1'
#
loop_
_entity.id
_entity.type
_entity.pdbx_description
1 polymer ?
#
loop_
_entity_poly.entity_id
_entity_poly.type
_entity_poly.pdbx_seq_one_letter_code
_entity_poly.pdbx_strand_id
1 'polypeptide(L)'
;MVKRWMTISGIILAAGLAATGCSSPEIEATNDTTTTVTSSSPAETTAPGSSEPSTTATSQTTVGKPASSTNVDTADAMTVLGFLEVKGRAPKTGYDRLNFGPAWADTDHNGCDTRNDILARDLESETFRPGTNDCVVLTGVLHEPYTATVINFVRGQDTSGAVQIDHVVALSDAWQKGAQQLDDAERLAFANDPLNLLAVDGPANMQKSDGDAATWLPANRAFRCEYVARQIGVKAAYGLWVTAAEKDAMVRVLEACPGQEVPVGDAAGTEGVDKESWSLAPVLPAAVEPSAPVVVPEPAVVPAPEGEGLDPRFSSCKKAKAAGLGPYVAGVDPEYHWYGDGDNDGINCE
;
A
#
# COMPACT_ATOMS: atom_id res chain seq x y z
N MET A 1 -1.39 -13.89 -66.01
CA MET A 1 -2.62 -14.12 -66.80
C MET A 1 -3.66 -14.58 -65.78
N VAL A 2 -4.83 -13.99 -65.54
CA VAL A 2 -5.80 -13.24 -66.35
C VAL A 2 -6.52 -12.22 -65.44
N LYS A 3 -7.02 -11.14 -66.06
CA LYS A 3 -7.65 -9.94 -65.52
C LYS A 3 -9.16 -10.00 -65.82
N ARG A 4 -10.04 -9.54 -64.90
CA ARG A 4 -11.43 -8.98 -65.11
C ARG A 4 -12.31 -9.21 -63.86
N TRP A 5 -13.29 -8.39 -63.45
CA TRP A 5 -13.77 -7.01 -63.70
C TRP A 5 -14.98 -6.77 -62.75
N MET A 6 -15.17 -5.51 -62.29
CA MET A 6 -16.39 -4.67 -62.06
C MET A 6 -17.66 -5.31 -61.45
N THR A 7 -18.39 -4.72 -60.49
CA THR A 7 -19.15 -3.43 -60.46
C THR A 7 -19.59 -3.09 -59.01
N ILE A 8 -19.38 -1.88 -58.44
CA ILE A 8 -20.20 -0.64 -58.40
C ILE A 8 -21.60 -0.76 -57.74
N SER A 9 -21.77 -0.10 -56.58
CA SER A 9 -22.88 0.81 -56.14
C SER A 9 -22.54 1.29 -54.71
N GLY A 10 -22.46 2.56 -54.31
CA GLY A 10 -22.97 3.80 -54.87
C GLY A 10 -24.15 4.33 -54.03
N ILE A 11 -23.90 4.90 -52.84
CA ILE A 11 -24.84 5.85 -52.20
C ILE A 11 -24.05 7.04 -51.66
N ILE A 12 -24.26 8.16 -52.35
CA ILE A 12 -23.95 9.52 -51.95
C ILE A 12 -25.18 10.03 -51.19
N LEU A 13 -25.00 10.58 -49.99
CA LEU A 13 -25.91 11.60 -49.49
C LEU A 13 -25.09 12.78 -48.96
N ALA A 14 -25.11 13.85 -49.74
CA ALA A 14 -24.63 15.16 -49.37
C ALA A 14 -25.85 16.05 -49.10
N ALA A 15 -25.86 16.70 -47.95
CA ALA A 15 -26.55 17.96 -47.65
C ALA A 15 -25.81 18.55 -46.45
N GLY A 16 -25.24 19.76 -46.44
CA GLY A 16 -25.46 20.90 -47.31
C GLY A 16 -25.95 22.09 -46.48
N LEU A 17 -24.99 22.85 -45.94
CA LEU A 17 -25.02 24.27 -45.53
C LEU A 17 -26.12 24.81 -44.58
N ALA A 18 -25.68 25.46 -43.50
CA ALA A 18 -25.93 26.90 -43.32
C ALA A 18 -24.90 27.52 -42.36
N ALA A 19 -24.23 28.56 -42.84
CA ALA A 19 -23.34 29.42 -42.07
C ALA A 19 -24.12 30.61 -41.51
N THR A 20 -23.83 31.01 -40.28
CA THR A 20 -24.07 32.37 -39.76
C THR A 20 -23.01 32.66 -38.71
N GLY A 21 -22.23 33.72 -38.92
CA GLY A 21 -21.23 34.23 -37.99
C GLY A 21 -21.79 35.28 -37.02
N CYS A 22 -20.88 36.14 -36.57
CA CYS A 22 -20.96 37.18 -35.52
C CYS A 22 -20.88 36.63 -34.09
N SER A 23 -20.25 37.25 -33.10
CA SER A 23 -19.26 38.34 -32.97
C SER A 23 -18.93 38.37 -31.47
N SER A 24 -17.73 38.85 -31.11
CA SER A 24 -17.38 39.22 -29.74
C SER A 24 -18.40 40.20 -29.13
N PRO A 25 -18.37 40.34 -27.81
CA PRO A 25 -18.43 41.65 -27.19
C PRO A 25 -17.17 41.89 -26.37
N GLU A 26 -16.37 42.82 -26.88
CA GLU A 26 -15.62 43.77 -26.06
C GLU A 26 -16.58 44.93 -25.80
N ILE A 27 -16.76 45.34 -24.54
CA ILE A 27 -17.30 46.66 -24.19
C ILE A 27 -16.46 47.25 -23.06
N GLU A 28 -16.04 48.46 -23.35
CA GLU A 28 -15.22 49.39 -22.60
C GLU A 28 -15.88 49.95 -21.32
N ALA A 29 -14.98 50.34 -20.42
CA ALA A 29 -14.98 51.39 -19.43
C ALA A 29 -16.11 52.43 -19.36
N THR A 30 -16.40 52.88 -18.13
CA THR A 30 -16.51 54.31 -17.77
C THR A 30 -16.11 54.56 -16.30
N ASN A 31 -15.18 55.51 -16.12
CA ASN A 31 -14.90 56.50 -15.05
C ASN A 31 -15.88 56.60 -13.84
N ASP A 32 -15.54 57.13 -12.65
CA ASP A 32 -14.54 58.10 -12.20
C ASP A 32 -14.46 58.11 -10.66
N THR A 33 -13.49 58.87 -10.11
CA THR A 33 -13.41 59.46 -8.74
C THR A 33 -12.27 58.96 -7.85
N THR A 34 -11.06 59.44 -8.18
CA THR A 34 -10.24 60.36 -7.36
C THR A 34 -10.45 60.38 -5.84
N THR A 35 -9.43 59.95 -5.07
CA THR A 35 -8.84 60.81 -4.02
C THR A 35 -7.37 60.43 -3.77
N THR A 36 -6.51 61.41 -4.06
CA THR A 36 -5.09 61.53 -3.75
C THR A 36 -4.83 61.79 -2.27
N VAL A 37 -3.83 61.14 -1.67
CA VAL A 37 -2.92 61.78 -0.68
C VAL A 37 -1.50 61.15 -0.71
N THR A 38 -0.65 61.74 -1.54
CA THR A 38 0.69 62.30 -1.27
C THR A 38 1.49 61.88 -0.01
N SER A 39 2.69 61.31 -0.27
CA SER A 39 4.04 61.64 0.28
C SER A 39 4.33 61.39 1.77
N SER A 40 5.47 60.87 2.23
CA SER A 40 6.86 61.23 1.84
C SER A 40 7.91 60.21 2.36
N SER A 41 8.98 60.04 1.58
CA SER A 41 10.32 59.55 1.99
C SER A 41 11.13 60.69 2.69
N PRO A 42 12.23 60.44 3.42
CA PRO A 42 13.60 60.22 2.86
C PRO A 42 14.36 59.03 3.54
N ALA A 43 15.24 58.28 2.85
CA ALA A 43 16.71 58.45 2.68
C ALA A 43 17.47 58.60 4.04
N GLU A 44 18.61 57.97 4.36
CA GLU A 44 19.74 57.46 3.57
C GLU A 44 20.76 56.77 4.54
N THR A 45 21.70 55.96 4.00
CA THR A 45 23.15 55.98 4.35
C THR A 45 23.79 54.95 5.35
N THR A 46 24.67 54.14 4.72
CA THR A 46 25.98 53.53 5.13
C THR A 46 26.14 52.28 6.02
N ALA A 47 26.92 51.35 5.47
CA ALA A 47 27.64 50.21 6.05
C ALA A 47 28.95 50.65 6.78
N PRO A 48 29.92 49.75 7.07
CA PRO A 48 29.92 48.51 7.85
C PRO A 48 30.87 48.60 9.07
N GLY A 49 30.77 47.69 10.05
CA GLY A 49 31.66 47.65 11.22
C GLY A 49 31.98 46.24 11.69
N SER A 50 33.16 45.76 11.30
CA SER A 50 33.84 44.57 11.83
C SER A 50 34.29 44.78 13.28
N SER A 51 34.15 43.78 14.14
CA SER A 51 35.01 43.53 15.33
C SER A 51 34.69 42.17 15.98
N GLU A 52 35.58 41.19 15.81
CA GLU A 52 35.93 40.20 16.83
C GLU A 52 36.91 40.87 17.83
N PRO A 53 37.06 40.44 19.11
CA PRO A 53 37.68 39.14 19.41
C PRO A 53 37.28 38.43 20.73
N SER A 54 37.56 37.11 20.74
CA SER A 54 38.23 36.31 21.79
C SER A 54 37.65 36.12 23.21
N THR A 55 37.34 34.85 23.47
CA THR A 55 37.68 33.99 24.64
C THR A 55 37.36 34.45 26.07
N THR A 56 36.57 33.65 26.78
CA THR A 56 36.89 33.25 28.16
C THR A 56 36.39 31.82 28.40
N ALA A 57 37.35 30.95 28.74
CA ALA A 57 37.13 29.60 29.20
C ALA A 57 36.62 29.59 30.65
N THR A 58 35.57 28.82 30.91
CA THR A 58 35.23 28.39 32.28
C THR A 58 35.03 26.88 32.25
N SER A 59 36.00 26.18 32.83
CA SER A 59 35.97 24.74 33.08
C SER A 59 34.86 24.40 34.07
N GLN A 60 33.94 23.52 33.67
CA GLN A 60 33.14 22.74 34.61
C GLN A 60 33.47 21.26 34.42
N THR A 61 34.08 20.71 35.46
CA THR A 61 34.34 19.29 35.65
C THR A 61 33.03 18.58 36.01
N THR A 62 32.56 17.68 35.15
CA THR A 62 31.62 16.61 35.53
C THR A 62 32.21 15.28 35.11
N VAL A 63 32.48 14.44 36.12
CA VAL A 63 32.82 13.03 35.98
C VAL A 63 31.50 12.27 35.84
N GLY A 64 31.30 11.54 34.73
CA GLY A 64 30.16 10.64 34.61
C GLY A 64 29.95 10.02 33.23
N LYS A 65 30.33 8.74 33.11
CA LYS A 65 29.79 7.69 32.21
C LYS A 65 30.19 7.78 30.72
N PRO A 66 30.70 6.68 30.10
CA PRO A 66 30.94 6.67 28.67
C PRO A 66 29.58 6.81 27.96
N ALA A 67 29.45 7.87 27.18
CA ALA A 67 28.40 8.01 26.19
C ALA A 67 28.63 6.93 25.12
N SER A 68 27.98 5.79 25.29
CA SER A 68 27.69 4.91 24.17
C SER A 68 26.36 5.38 23.59
N SER A 69 26.41 6.44 22.78
CA SER A 69 25.32 6.74 21.86
C SER A 69 25.41 5.77 20.70
N THR A 70 24.89 4.56 20.87
CA THR A 70 24.43 3.80 19.71
C THR A 70 23.16 4.48 19.27
N ASN A 71 23.25 5.29 18.20
CA ASN A 71 22.10 5.51 17.33
C ASN A 71 21.50 4.12 17.06
N VAL A 72 20.19 3.97 17.25
CA VAL A 72 19.49 2.79 16.77
C VAL A 72 19.34 2.99 15.26
N ASP A 73 20.45 2.79 14.57
CA ASP A 73 20.58 2.80 13.12
C ASP A 73 20.00 1.46 12.62
N THR A 74 18.93 1.56 11.83
CA THR A 74 18.48 0.61 10.79
C THR A 74 18.76 -0.89 11.00
N ALA A 75 17.70 -1.68 11.20
CA ALA A 75 17.83 -3.13 11.40
C ALA A 75 18.08 -3.89 10.08
N ASP A 76 19.03 -4.83 10.09
CA ASP A 76 19.28 -5.77 9.00
C ASP A 76 18.05 -6.64 8.71
N ALA A 77 17.62 -6.71 7.44
CA ALA A 77 16.38 -7.39 7.04
C ALA A 77 16.42 -8.90 7.27
N MET A 78 17.58 -9.54 7.14
CA MET A 78 17.72 -10.98 7.42
C MET A 78 17.48 -11.25 8.91
N THR A 79 17.98 -10.36 9.77
CA THR A 79 17.77 -10.42 11.22
C THR A 79 16.29 -10.23 11.57
N VAL A 80 15.63 -9.21 11.02
CA VAL A 80 14.18 -8.98 11.25
C VAL A 80 13.33 -10.14 10.74
N LEU A 81 13.65 -10.70 9.56
CA LEU A 81 12.98 -11.89 9.03
C LEU A 81 13.11 -13.11 9.97
N GLY A 82 14.23 -13.21 10.68
CA GLY A 82 14.46 -14.23 11.71
C GLY A 82 13.39 -14.22 12.80
N PHE A 83 12.93 -13.03 13.20
CA PHE A 83 11.93 -12.84 14.25
C PHE A 83 10.47 -12.96 13.79
N LEU A 84 10.20 -12.84 12.48
CA LEU A 84 8.85 -13.03 11.96
C LEU A 84 8.37 -14.47 12.19
N GLU A 85 7.17 -14.60 12.75
CA GLU A 85 6.52 -15.87 12.96
C GLU A 85 6.27 -16.59 11.64
N VAL A 86 6.39 -17.91 11.64
CA VAL A 86 6.13 -18.76 10.48
C VAL A 86 4.88 -19.59 10.72
N LYS A 87 3.85 -19.35 9.91
CA LYS A 87 2.54 -20.03 9.99
C LYS A 87 1.99 -20.29 8.59
N GLY A 88 0.97 -21.17 8.49
CA GLY A 88 0.20 -21.32 7.26
C GLY A 88 -0.66 -20.08 6.95
N ARG A 89 -1.25 -20.03 5.76
CA ARG A 89 -2.28 -19.03 5.43
C ARG A 89 -3.55 -19.33 6.24
N ALA A 90 -4.10 -18.32 6.90
CA ALA A 90 -5.45 -18.39 7.45
C ALA A 90 -6.49 -18.32 6.32
N PRO A 91 -7.75 -18.73 6.56
CA PRO A 91 -8.82 -18.56 5.59
C PRO A 91 -9.02 -17.10 5.19
N LYS A 92 -9.43 -16.87 3.94
CA LYS A 92 -9.84 -15.54 3.46
C LYS A 92 -11.28 -15.16 3.87
N THR A 93 -11.95 -16.01 4.64
CA THR A 93 -13.32 -15.77 5.11
C THR A 93 -13.43 -14.44 5.84
N GLY A 94 -14.47 -13.66 5.51
CA GLY A 94 -14.72 -12.35 6.12
C GLY A 94 -13.83 -11.21 5.59
N TYR A 95 -12.90 -11.48 4.67
CA TYR A 95 -12.12 -10.44 4.03
C TYR A 95 -12.98 -9.57 3.11
N ASP A 96 -13.02 -8.28 3.39
CA ASP A 96 -13.42 -7.22 2.48
C ASP A 96 -12.35 -6.12 2.55
N ARG A 97 -12.07 -5.45 1.43
CA ARG A 97 -11.17 -4.29 1.41
C ARG A 97 -11.67 -3.17 2.32
N LEU A 98 -12.98 -3.03 2.47
CA LEU A 98 -13.59 -2.04 3.35
C LEU A 98 -13.29 -2.27 4.84
N ASN A 99 -12.84 -3.47 5.22
CA ASN A 99 -12.35 -3.73 6.58
C ASN A 99 -11.06 -2.97 6.91
N PHE A 100 -10.37 -2.42 5.90
CA PHE A 100 -9.21 -1.55 6.07
C PHE A 100 -9.58 -0.05 6.03
N GLY A 101 -10.88 0.25 6.11
CA GLY A 101 -11.40 1.61 6.12
C GLY A 101 -11.42 2.28 4.74
N PRO A 102 -11.61 3.62 4.71
CA PRO A 102 -11.66 4.36 3.45
C PRO A 102 -10.35 4.25 2.68
N ALA A 103 -10.44 4.01 1.38
CA ALA A 103 -9.28 3.99 0.51
C ALA A 103 -8.65 5.39 0.45
N TRP A 104 -7.32 5.46 0.63
CA TRP A 104 -6.54 6.70 0.57
C TRP A 104 -6.99 7.73 1.61
N ALA A 105 -7.24 7.27 2.83
CA ALA A 105 -7.63 8.15 3.91
C ALA A 105 -6.46 9.07 4.30
N ASP A 106 -6.73 10.36 4.43
CA ASP A 106 -5.80 11.33 5.01
C ASP A 106 -5.59 11.02 6.50
N THR A 107 -4.59 10.16 6.76
CA THR A 107 -4.27 9.62 8.10
C THR A 107 -3.24 10.45 8.85
N ASP A 108 -2.45 11.27 8.16
CA ASP A 108 -1.52 12.22 8.75
C ASP A 108 -2.13 13.63 8.93
N HIS A 109 -3.35 13.84 8.42
CA HIS A 109 -4.12 15.07 8.52
C HIS A 109 -3.43 16.26 7.86
N ASN A 110 -2.66 16.00 6.80
CA ASN A 110 -1.96 17.03 6.04
C ASN A 110 -2.88 17.73 5.00
N GLY A 111 -4.09 17.21 4.78
CA GLY A 111 -5.10 17.73 3.85
C GLY A 111 -5.07 17.09 2.45
N CYS A 112 -4.13 16.18 2.21
CA CYS A 112 -3.98 15.40 0.99
C CYS A 112 -4.46 13.96 1.23
N ASP A 113 -5.00 13.32 0.19
CA ASP A 113 -5.25 11.88 0.29
C ASP A 113 -3.94 11.11 0.15
N THR A 114 -3.82 9.96 0.82
CA THR A 114 -2.59 9.15 0.80
C THR A 114 -2.14 8.79 -0.60
N ARG A 115 -3.06 8.62 -1.56
CA ARG A 115 -2.67 8.35 -2.95
C ARG A 115 -1.83 9.49 -3.50
N ASN A 116 -2.23 10.73 -3.27
CA ASN A 116 -1.48 11.88 -3.74
C ASN A 116 -0.20 12.10 -2.94
N ASP A 117 -0.16 11.78 -1.65
CA ASP A 117 1.10 11.79 -0.87
C ASP A 117 2.13 10.83 -1.49
N ILE A 118 1.71 9.60 -1.81
CA ILE A 118 2.61 8.61 -2.43
C ILE A 118 3.01 9.03 -3.84
N LEU A 119 2.09 9.60 -4.63
CA LEU A 119 2.45 10.14 -5.95
C LEU A 119 3.46 11.29 -5.84
N ALA A 120 3.28 12.22 -4.90
CA ALA A 120 4.21 13.33 -4.70
C ALA A 120 5.58 12.85 -4.19
N ARG A 121 5.61 11.80 -3.35
CA ARG A 121 6.84 11.19 -2.85
C ARG A 121 7.62 10.44 -3.95
N ASP A 122 6.93 9.69 -4.79
CA ASP A 122 7.56 8.72 -5.70
C ASP A 122 7.77 9.23 -7.14
N LEU A 123 7.09 10.32 -7.52
CA LEU A 123 7.28 10.95 -8.82
C LEU A 123 8.37 12.02 -8.74
N GLU A 124 9.09 12.19 -9.84
CA GLU A 124 9.95 13.35 -10.06
C GLU A 124 9.27 14.36 -11.00
N SER A 125 9.64 15.64 -10.89
CA SER A 125 9.16 16.70 -11.79
C SER A 125 7.63 16.80 -11.85
N GLU A 126 7.01 16.60 -10.70
CA GLU A 126 5.59 16.61 -10.53
C GLU A 126 4.98 18.01 -10.71
N THR A 127 3.72 18.05 -11.14
CA THR A 127 2.94 19.28 -11.15
C THR A 127 1.66 19.07 -10.38
N PHE A 128 1.12 20.14 -9.81
CA PHE A 128 -0.06 20.07 -8.95
C PHE A 128 -1.21 20.89 -9.49
N ARG A 129 -2.43 20.52 -9.09
CA ARG A 129 -3.62 21.30 -9.41
C ARG A 129 -3.59 22.63 -8.63
N PRO A 130 -3.72 23.79 -9.31
CA PRO A 130 -3.79 25.08 -8.64
C PRO A 130 -4.90 25.12 -7.58
N GLY A 131 -4.62 25.74 -6.44
CA GLY A 131 -5.56 25.89 -5.34
C GLY A 131 -5.78 24.63 -4.50
N THR A 132 -4.91 23.61 -4.62
CA THR A 132 -4.96 22.40 -3.79
C THR A 132 -3.84 22.30 -2.76
N ASN A 133 -3.03 23.35 -2.58
CA ASN A 133 -1.84 23.33 -1.71
C ASN A 133 -0.91 22.15 -2.01
N ASP A 134 -0.67 21.90 -3.29
CA ASP A 134 0.16 20.79 -3.77
C ASP A 134 -0.35 19.39 -3.38
N CYS A 135 -1.65 19.24 -3.08
CA CYS A 135 -2.23 17.92 -2.78
C CYS A 135 -2.70 17.12 -3.99
N VAL A 136 -2.96 17.73 -5.16
CA VAL A 136 -3.50 16.96 -6.30
C VAL A 136 -2.49 16.92 -7.43
N VAL A 137 -1.73 15.82 -7.51
CA VAL A 137 -0.70 15.60 -8.53
C VAL A 137 -1.33 15.44 -9.92
N LEU A 138 -0.97 16.31 -10.87
CA LEU A 138 -1.45 16.28 -12.25
C LEU A 138 -0.52 15.53 -13.19
N THR A 139 0.79 15.65 -13.01
CA THR A 139 1.81 14.98 -13.84
C THR A 139 3.03 14.62 -12.99
N GLY A 140 3.91 13.79 -13.55
CA GLY A 140 5.24 13.53 -13.00
C GLY A 140 5.94 12.42 -13.78
N VAL A 141 7.17 12.10 -13.42
CA VAL A 141 7.98 11.03 -14.02
C VAL A 141 8.22 9.96 -12.97
N LEU A 142 7.72 8.75 -13.22
CA LEU A 142 7.95 7.60 -12.36
C LEU A 142 9.13 6.80 -12.90
N HIS A 143 10.18 6.67 -12.09
CA HIS A 143 11.22 5.65 -12.26
C HIS A 143 10.72 4.34 -11.66
N GLU A 144 10.03 3.54 -12.47
CA GLU A 144 9.13 2.51 -11.98
C GLU A 144 9.89 1.31 -11.38
N PRO A 145 9.66 0.98 -10.10
CA PRO A 145 10.51 0.05 -9.38
C PRO A 145 10.33 -1.40 -9.83
N TYR A 146 9.15 -1.82 -10.28
CA TYR A 146 8.87 -3.23 -10.57
C TYR A 146 9.38 -3.71 -11.93
N THR A 147 9.45 -2.82 -12.90
CA THR A 147 9.77 -3.10 -14.31
C THR A 147 11.05 -2.44 -14.78
N ALA A 148 11.61 -1.49 -14.00
CA ALA A 148 12.74 -0.63 -14.37
C ALA A 148 12.47 0.25 -15.60
N THR A 149 11.19 0.50 -15.92
CA THR A 149 10.78 1.40 -16.99
C THR A 149 10.53 2.80 -16.46
N VAL A 150 10.53 3.79 -17.35
CA VAL A 150 10.15 5.17 -17.00
C VAL A 150 8.74 5.42 -17.51
N ILE A 151 7.86 5.91 -16.64
CA ILE A 151 6.48 6.23 -16.97
C ILE A 151 6.25 7.73 -16.76
N ASN A 152 5.82 8.44 -17.81
CA ASN A 152 5.36 9.82 -17.68
C ASN A 152 3.91 9.80 -17.21
N PHE A 153 3.70 10.00 -15.90
CA PHE A 153 2.38 10.07 -15.32
C PHE A 153 1.66 11.33 -15.79
N VAL A 154 0.41 11.14 -16.22
CA VAL A 154 -0.54 12.22 -16.50
C VAL A 154 -1.87 11.81 -15.89
N ARG A 155 -2.42 12.64 -15.02
CA ARG A 155 -3.73 12.42 -14.42
C ARG A 155 -4.82 12.54 -15.49
N GLY A 156 -5.65 11.52 -15.59
CA GLY A 156 -6.74 11.44 -16.56
C GLY A 156 -7.49 10.12 -16.43
N GLN A 157 -8.71 10.07 -16.97
CA GLN A 157 -9.57 8.89 -16.88
C GLN A 157 -8.89 7.63 -17.44
N ASP A 158 -8.23 7.78 -18.59
CA ASP A 158 -7.61 6.65 -19.31
C ASP A 158 -6.12 6.47 -19.00
N THR A 159 -5.49 7.47 -18.35
CA THR A 159 -4.04 7.51 -18.14
C THR A 159 -3.65 7.27 -16.69
N SER A 160 -4.51 7.60 -15.71
CA SER A 160 -4.19 7.41 -14.30
C SER A 160 -3.99 5.94 -13.93
N GLY A 161 -4.60 5.02 -14.67
CA GLY A 161 -4.46 3.58 -14.46
C GLY A 161 -3.07 3.02 -14.80
N ALA A 162 -2.24 3.78 -15.53
CA ALA A 162 -0.86 3.39 -15.83
C ALA A 162 0.04 3.42 -14.58
N VAL A 163 -0.25 4.30 -13.61
CA VAL A 163 0.42 4.36 -12.31
C VAL A 163 -0.58 4.08 -11.20
N GLN A 164 -0.38 2.95 -10.53
CA GLN A 164 -1.18 2.55 -9.38
C GLN A 164 -0.39 2.76 -8.10
N ILE A 165 -1.10 2.89 -6.97
CA ILE A 165 -0.46 2.81 -5.66
C ILE A 165 -0.66 1.37 -5.18
N ASP A 166 0.43 0.63 -5.05
CA ASP A 166 0.42 -0.76 -4.59
C ASP A 166 0.64 -0.84 -3.09
N HIS A 167 -0.08 -1.76 -2.46
CA HIS A 167 0.24 -2.30 -1.14
C HIS A 167 1.30 -3.38 -1.29
N VAL A 168 2.56 -3.04 -0.98
CA VAL A 168 3.72 -3.94 -1.11
C VAL A 168 3.49 -5.28 -0.41
N VAL A 169 2.83 -5.25 0.75
CA VAL A 169 2.10 -6.38 1.34
C VAL A 169 0.60 -6.20 1.04
N ALA A 170 0.06 -6.99 0.12
CA ALA A 170 -1.33 -6.84 -0.33
C ALA A 170 -2.34 -7.04 0.81
N LEU A 171 -3.44 -6.26 0.82
CA LEU A 171 -4.47 -6.32 1.88
C LEU A 171 -5.05 -7.73 2.09
N SER A 172 -5.30 -8.46 1.00
CA SER A 172 -5.80 -9.85 1.01
C SER A 172 -4.76 -10.83 1.56
N ASP A 173 -3.48 -10.61 1.28
CA ASP A 173 -2.40 -11.42 1.83
C ASP A 173 -2.23 -11.17 3.32
N ALA A 174 -2.25 -9.89 3.72
CA ALA A 174 -2.17 -9.47 5.11
C ALA A 174 -3.32 -10.04 5.94
N TRP A 175 -4.56 -10.05 5.42
CA TRP A 175 -5.72 -10.65 6.10
C TRP A 175 -5.46 -12.10 6.51
N GLN A 176 -4.98 -12.90 5.55
CA GLN A 176 -4.67 -14.32 5.73
C GLN A 176 -3.41 -14.54 6.58
N LYS A 177 -2.69 -13.46 6.93
CA LYS A 177 -1.40 -13.50 7.63
C LYS A 177 -1.32 -12.61 8.87
N GLY A 178 -2.46 -12.23 9.44
CA GLY A 178 -2.55 -11.58 10.75
C GLY A 178 -3.44 -10.36 10.80
N ALA A 179 -3.70 -9.70 9.67
CA ALA A 179 -4.46 -8.45 9.67
C ALA A 179 -5.93 -8.63 10.08
N GLN A 180 -6.48 -9.86 10.09
CA GLN A 180 -7.80 -10.13 10.65
C GLN A 180 -7.86 -9.97 12.18
N GLN A 181 -6.71 -9.93 12.87
CA GLN A 181 -6.59 -9.75 14.33
C GLN A 181 -6.33 -8.29 14.71
N LEU A 182 -5.95 -7.46 13.75
CA LEU A 182 -5.77 -6.03 13.94
C LEU A 182 -7.14 -5.37 14.13
N ASP A 183 -7.17 -4.36 14.99
CA ASP A 183 -8.37 -3.53 15.13
C ASP A 183 -8.59 -2.64 13.89
N ASP A 184 -9.74 -1.97 13.85
CA ASP A 184 -10.12 -1.13 12.70
C ASP A 184 -9.11 0.00 12.44
N ALA A 185 -8.52 0.58 13.49
CA ALA A 185 -7.58 1.68 13.39
C ALA A 185 -6.21 1.19 12.89
N GLU A 186 -5.75 0.05 13.37
CA GLU A 186 -4.52 -0.60 12.90
C GLU A 186 -4.63 -1.04 11.44
N ARG A 187 -5.79 -1.57 11.01
CA ARG A 187 -6.03 -1.90 9.61
C ARG A 187 -6.07 -0.65 8.73
N LEU A 188 -6.70 0.43 9.19
CA LEU A 188 -6.69 1.70 8.49
C LEU A 188 -5.25 2.25 8.33
N ALA A 189 -4.46 2.19 9.40
CA ALA A 189 -3.05 2.58 9.35
C ALA A 189 -2.27 1.70 8.36
N PHE A 190 -2.40 0.37 8.43
CA PHE A 190 -1.73 -0.56 7.50
C PHE A 190 -2.02 -0.27 6.03
N ALA A 191 -3.25 0.12 5.71
CA ALA A 191 -3.66 0.41 4.34
C ALA A 191 -3.21 1.79 3.84
N ASN A 192 -2.84 2.71 4.72
CA ASN A 192 -2.40 4.06 4.36
C ASN A 192 -0.94 4.36 4.75
N ASP A 193 -0.21 3.39 5.29
CA ASP A 193 1.20 3.54 5.68
C ASP A 193 2.12 3.68 4.46
N PRO A 194 2.86 4.80 4.33
CA PRO A 194 3.85 4.98 3.26
C PRO A 194 4.93 3.89 3.17
N LEU A 195 5.23 3.17 4.26
CA LEU A 195 6.11 2.01 4.25
C LEU A 195 5.50 0.87 3.42
N ASN A 196 4.19 0.67 3.49
CA ASN A 196 3.47 -0.35 2.73
C ASN A 196 3.03 0.12 1.33
N LEU A 197 3.21 1.39 0.97
CA LEU A 197 2.73 1.95 -0.29
C LEU A 197 3.85 2.37 -1.24
N LEU A 198 3.69 2.07 -2.54
CA LEU A 198 4.57 2.51 -3.63
C LEU A 198 3.75 2.89 -4.88
N ALA A 199 4.14 3.95 -5.59
CA ALA A 199 3.69 4.21 -6.94
C ALA A 199 4.39 3.24 -7.92
N VAL A 200 3.60 2.49 -8.70
CA VAL A 200 4.10 1.40 -9.54
C VAL A 200 3.36 1.28 -10.86
N ASP A 201 3.92 0.50 -11.79
CA ASP A 201 3.28 0.15 -13.07
C ASP A 201 1.97 -0.62 -12.83
N GLY A 202 0.88 -0.14 -13.44
CA GLY A 202 -0.45 -0.73 -13.28
C GLY A 202 -0.54 -2.20 -13.68
N PRO A 203 -0.11 -2.60 -14.90
CA PRO A 203 -0.03 -4.00 -15.31
C PRO A 203 0.82 -4.89 -14.39
N ALA A 204 1.98 -4.43 -13.94
CA ALA A 204 2.81 -5.18 -12.99
C ALA A 204 2.09 -5.41 -11.66
N ASN A 205 1.41 -4.38 -11.13
CA ASN A 205 0.61 -4.52 -9.91
C ASN A 205 -0.58 -5.48 -10.09
N MET A 206 -1.25 -5.43 -11.24
CA MET A 206 -2.31 -6.39 -11.57
C MET A 206 -1.79 -7.83 -11.66
N GLN A 207 -0.57 -8.02 -12.18
CA GLN A 207 0.07 -9.34 -12.22
C GLN A 207 0.43 -9.82 -10.81
N LYS A 208 0.91 -8.94 -9.93
CA LYS A 208 1.18 -9.23 -8.52
C LYS A 208 -0.07 -9.69 -7.79
N SER A 209 -1.21 -9.02 -7.99
CA SER A 209 -2.47 -9.32 -7.30
C SER A 209 -2.29 -9.38 -5.78
N ASP A 210 -2.71 -10.47 -5.12
CA ASP A 210 -2.47 -10.75 -3.70
C ASP A 210 -1.28 -11.69 -3.44
N GLY A 211 -0.33 -11.74 -4.37
CA GLY A 211 0.89 -12.52 -4.26
C GLY A 211 1.84 -12.03 -3.17
N ASP A 212 2.51 -12.99 -2.52
CA ASP A 212 3.61 -12.74 -1.60
C ASP A 212 4.97 -12.96 -2.29
N ALA A 213 6.07 -12.77 -1.57
CA ALA A 213 7.41 -12.97 -2.12
C ALA A 213 7.68 -14.39 -2.68
N ALA A 214 6.90 -15.41 -2.30
CA ALA A 214 7.02 -16.75 -2.87
C ALA A 214 6.35 -16.87 -4.23
N THR A 215 5.24 -16.15 -4.46
CA THR A 215 4.42 -16.26 -5.66
C THR A 215 4.76 -15.21 -6.71
N TRP A 216 5.21 -14.03 -6.29
CA TRP A 216 5.55 -12.93 -7.19
C TRP A 216 6.72 -12.10 -6.67
N LEU A 217 7.63 -11.75 -7.58
CA LEU A 217 8.71 -10.79 -7.33
C LEU A 217 8.80 -9.84 -8.53
N PRO A 218 9.20 -8.58 -8.31
CA PRO A 218 9.47 -7.62 -9.38
C PRO A 218 10.30 -8.20 -10.53
N ALA A 219 9.95 -7.85 -11.77
CA ALA A 219 10.73 -8.21 -12.95
C ALA A 219 12.11 -7.53 -12.92
N ASN A 220 12.16 -6.30 -12.41
CA ASN A 220 13.38 -5.58 -12.06
C ASN A 220 14.10 -6.30 -10.91
N ARG A 221 15.15 -7.05 -11.25
CA ARG A 221 15.92 -7.81 -10.25
C ARG A 221 16.72 -6.93 -9.29
N ALA A 222 17.14 -5.75 -9.74
CA ALA A 222 17.91 -4.83 -8.90
C ALA A 222 17.07 -4.36 -7.70
N PHE A 223 15.75 -4.23 -7.88
CA PHE A 223 14.83 -3.75 -6.84
C PHE A 223 14.38 -4.83 -5.84
N ARG A 224 14.72 -6.11 -6.05
CA ARG A 224 14.14 -7.20 -5.25
C ARG A 224 14.56 -7.16 -3.79
N CYS A 225 15.77 -6.68 -3.51
CA CYS A 225 16.27 -6.55 -2.15
C CYS A 225 15.49 -5.50 -1.36
N GLU A 226 15.30 -4.31 -1.92
CA GLU A 226 14.47 -3.28 -1.28
C GLU A 226 13.01 -3.73 -1.15
N TYR A 227 12.46 -4.40 -2.17
CA TYR A 227 11.10 -4.94 -2.13
C TYR A 227 10.89 -5.95 -0.98
N VAL A 228 11.79 -6.93 -0.85
CA VAL A 228 11.69 -7.95 0.22
C VAL A 228 11.94 -7.33 1.59
N ALA A 229 12.95 -6.46 1.73
CA ALA A 229 13.22 -5.78 2.99
C ALA A 229 12.05 -4.90 3.44
N ARG A 230 11.38 -4.21 2.51
CA ARG A 230 10.16 -3.45 2.78
C ARG A 230 9.02 -4.35 3.24
N GLN A 231 8.77 -5.49 2.58
CA GLN A 231 7.76 -6.46 3.06
C GLN A 231 8.05 -6.96 4.48
N ILE A 232 9.31 -7.24 4.79
CA ILE A 232 9.74 -7.66 6.13
C ILE A 232 9.47 -6.55 7.15
N GLY A 233 9.84 -5.30 6.83
CA GLY A 233 9.58 -4.14 7.68
C GLY A 233 8.09 -3.95 7.97
N VAL A 234 7.25 -3.99 6.93
CA VAL A 234 5.78 -3.90 7.08
C VAL A 234 5.25 -5.03 7.95
N LYS A 235 5.63 -6.28 7.67
CA LYS A 235 5.13 -7.42 8.46
C LYS A 235 5.57 -7.36 9.91
N ALA A 236 6.79 -6.90 10.18
CA ALA A 236 7.28 -6.69 11.54
C ALA A 236 6.49 -5.59 12.26
N ALA A 237 6.24 -4.45 11.60
CA ALA A 237 5.52 -3.32 12.17
C ALA A 237 4.08 -3.66 12.59
N TYR A 238 3.42 -4.53 11.84
CA TYR A 238 2.01 -4.90 12.04
C TYR A 238 1.82 -6.31 12.64
N GLY A 239 2.87 -6.95 13.14
CA GLY A 239 2.79 -8.28 13.75
C GLY A 239 2.27 -9.37 12.81
N LEU A 240 2.49 -9.22 11.50
CA LEU A 240 2.05 -10.18 10.49
C LEU A 240 3.06 -11.33 10.36
N TRP A 241 2.57 -12.54 10.11
CA TRP A 241 3.42 -13.69 9.90
C TRP A 241 3.76 -13.91 8.42
N VAL A 242 4.73 -14.78 8.18
CA VAL A 242 5.08 -15.28 6.84
C VAL A 242 4.76 -16.76 6.73
N THR A 243 4.56 -17.23 5.50
CA THR A 243 4.57 -18.68 5.26
C THR A 243 6.00 -19.20 5.17
N ALA A 244 6.18 -20.52 5.35
CA ALA A 244 7.49 -21.13 5.16
C ALA A 244 8.06 -20.85 3.75
N ALA A 245 7.23 -21.01 2.70
CA ALA A 245 7.63 -20.75 1.32
C ALA A 245 8.01 -19.29 1.07
N GLU A 246 7.28 -18.36 1.70
CA GLU A 246 7.58 -16.92 1.64
C GLU A 246 8.88 -16.59 2.36
N LYS A 247 9.09 -17.11 3.58
CA LYS A 247 10.36 -16.94 4.31
C LYS A 247 11.55 -17.46 3.50
N ASP A 248 11.42 -18.66 2.91
CA ASP A 248 12.47 -19.23 2.06
C ASP A 248 12.75 -18.35 0.82
N ALA A 249 11.70 -17.76 0.22
CA ALA A 249 11.87 -16.84 -0.91
C ALA A 249 12.57 -15.55 -0.50
N MET A 250 12.18 -14.97 0.64
CA MET A 250 12.80 -13.77 1.20
C MET A 250 14.29 -14.03 1.53
N VAL A 251 14.62 -15.15 2.17
CA VAL A 251 16.02 -15.55 2.44
C VAL A 251 16.83 -15.63 1.15
N ARG A 252 16.33 -16.34 0.12
CA ARG A 252 17.04 -16.47 -1.17
C ARG A 252 17.31 -15.12 -1.84
N VAL A 253 16.40 -14.16 -1.71
CA VAL A 253 16.61 -12.80 -2.24
C VAL A 253 17.69 -12.08 -1.43
N LEU A 254 17.59 -12.11 -0.10
CA LEU A 254 18.52 -11.41 0.79
C LEU A 254 19.94 -11.99 0.78
N GLU A 255 20.11 -13.28 0.48
CA GLU A 255 21.44 -13.89 0.26
C GLU A 255 22.23 -13.20 -0.87
N ALA A 256 21.54 -12.60 -1.85
CA ALA A 256 22.17 -11.86 -2.94
C ALA A 256 22.53 -10.41 -2.56
N CYS A 257 22.07 -9.92 -1.40
CA CYS A 257 22.31 -8.56 -0.90
C CYS A 257 22.50 -8.55 0.64
N PRO A 258 23.64 -9.07 1.13
CA PRO A 258 23.95 -9.06 2.56
C PRO A 258 23.97 -7.64 3.13
N GLY A 259 23.41 -7.46 4.32
CA GLY A 259 23.33 -6.16 4.99
C GLY A 259 22.25 -5.23 4.45
N GLN A 260 21.33 -5.74 3.61
CA GLN A 260 20.14 -4.99 3.24
C GLN A 260 19.33 -4.66 4.50
N GLU A 261 19.11 -3.37 4.73
CA GLU A 261 18.36 -2.88 5.88
C GLU A 261 16.86 -2.84 5.57
N VAL A 262 16.02 -2.99 6.61
CA VAL A 262 14.60 -2.66 6.49
C VAL A 262 14.46 -1.14 6.40
N PRO A 263 13.65 -0.62 5.46
CA PRO A 263 13.38 0.81 5.42
C PRO A 263 12.67 1.24 6.71
N VAL A 264 13.17 2.31 7.33
CA VAL A 264 12.45 2.99 8.41
C VAL A 264 11.34 3.81 7.77
N GLY A 265 10.10 3.65 8.24
CA GLY A 265 9.01 4.51 7.79
C GLY A 265 9.29 5.93 8.21
N ASP A 266 9.28 6.87 7.26
CA ASP A 266 9.26 8.29 7.58
C ASP A 266 7.91 8.60 8.25
N ALA A 267 7.85 8.48 9.58
CA ALA A 267 6.75 9.01 10.38
C ALA A 267 6.80 10.55 10.36
N ALA A 268 6.43 11.12 9.22
CA ALA A 268 5.85 12.45 9.18
C ALA A 268 4.37 12.30 9.59
N GLY A 269 4.05 12.53 10.87
CA GLY A 269 2.66 12.71 11.30
C GLY A 269 2.26 12.21 12.68
N THR A 270 2.96 11.25 13.30
CA THR A 270 2.58 10.75 14.64
C THR A 270 3.34 11.45 15.76
N GLU A 271 3.02 12.72 16.04
CA GLU A 271 3.25 13.26 17.38
C GLU A 271 2.31 12.55 18.37
N GLY A 272 2.77 11.43 18.94
CA GLY A 272 2.03 10.74 20.00
C GLY A 272 2.26 9.24 20.11
N VAL A 273 2.87 8.59 19.12
CA VAL A 273 3.36 7.21 19.27
C VAL A 273 4.82 7.31 19.67
N ASP A 274 5.08 6.98 20.93
CA ASP A 274 6.40 6.81 21.51
C ASP A 274 7.29 6.00 20.56
N LYS A 275 8.32 6.65 20.02
CA LYS A 275 9.37 6.06 19.17
C LYS A 275 10.19 4.99 19.89
N GLU A 276 9.98 4.80 21.20
CA GLU A 276 10.47 3.65 21.98
C GLU A 276 9.69 2.36 21.71
N SER A 277 8.48 2.43 21.13
CA SER A 277 7.70 1.25 20.71
C SER A 277 8.23 0.59 19.44
N TRP A 278 9.15 1.25 18.71
CA TRP A 278 9.85 0.69 17.54
C TRP A 278 11.17 0.01 17.88
N SER A 279 11.42 -0.28 19.16
CA SER A 279 12.44 -1.26 19.53
C SER A 279 11.99 -2.65 19.06
N LEU A 280 12.29 -2.99 17.80
CA LEU A 280 12.17 -4.32 17.20
C LEU A 280 13.15 -5.32 17.83
N ALA A 281 13.01 -5.54 19.12
CA ALA A 281 13.36 -6.80 19.74
C ALA A 281 12.06 -7.34 20.35
N PRO A 282 11.56 -8.52 19.96
CA PRO A 282 10.64 -9.21 20.86
C PRO A 282 11.36 -9.29 22.20
N VAL A 283 10.76 -8.74 23.25
CA VAL A 283 11.16 -9.05 24.62
C VAL A 283 11.09 -10.57 24.70
N LEU A 284 12.26 -11.22 24.66
CA LEU A 284 12.38 -12.63 24.94
C LEU A 284 11.57 -12.85 26.23
N PRO A 285 10.51 -13.69 26.26
CA PRO A 285 10.07 -14.18 27.54
C PRO A 285 11.31 -14.86 28.13
N ALA A 286 11.80 -14.30 29.23
CA ALA A 286 12.85 -14.94 30.01
C ALA A 286 12.45 -16.41 30.14
N ALA A 287 13.36 -17.32 29.81
CA ALA A 287 13.14 -18.74 29.99
C ALA A 287 12.62 -18.95 31.41
N VAL A 288 11.32 -19.21 31.52
CA VAL A 288 10.71 -19.51 32.81
C VAL A 288 11.26 -20.88 33.16
N GLU A 289 12.19 -20.92 34.11
CA GLU A 289 12.56 -22.16 34.78
C GLU A 289 11.28 -22.90 35.19
N PRO A 290 11.18 -24.22 35.00
CA PRO A 290 9.93 -24.93 35.21
C PRO A 290 9.51 -24.86 36.69
N SER A 291 8.60 -23.95 36.98
CA SER A 291 7.83 -23.94 38.23
C SER A 291 6.96 -25.19 38.29
N ALA A 292 7.01 -25.87 39.42
CA ALA A 292 6.27 -27.10 39.72
C ALA A 292 4.78 -27.03 39.32
N PRO A 293 4.16 -28.16 38.92
CA PRO A 293 2.81 -28.16 38.37
C PRO A 293 1.78 -27.78 39.43
N VAL A 294 1.04 -26.70 39.19
CA VAL A 294 -0.20 -26.40 39.90
C VAL A 294 -1.31 -27.21 39.24
N VAL A 295 -1.92 -28.10 40.01
CA VAL A 295 -3.08 -28.90 39.59
C VAL A 295 -4.27 -27.95 39.42
N VAL A 296 -4.69 -27.71 38.18
CA VAL A 296 -5.96 -27.06 37.85
C VAL A 296 -6.98 -28.17 37.55
N PRO A 297 -8.16 -28.19 38.21
CA PRO A 297 -9.18 -29.20 37.94
C PRO A 297 -9.79 -29.05 36.55
N GLU A 298 -10.03 -30.21 35.94
CA GLU A 298 -10.53 -30.46 34.59
C GLU A 298 -11.88 -29.77 34.31
N PRO A 299 -12.02 -28.96 33.23
CA PRO A 299 -13.31 -28.49 32.78
C PRO A 299 -14.04 -29.61 32.03
N ALA A 300 -15.31 -29.83 32.41
CA ALA A 300 -16.17 -30.87 31.86
C ALA A 300 -16.36 -30.74 30.34
N VAL A 301 -16.08 -31.84 29.64
CA VAL A 301 -16.34 -32.02 28.21
C VAL A 301 -17.85 -32.11 27.97
N VAL A 302 -18.38 -31.20 27.15
CA VAL A 302 -19.69 -31.37 26.51
C VAL A 302 -19.45 -32.06 25.16
N PRO A 303 -20.06 -33.20 24.84
CA PRO A 303 -19.85 -33.87 23.56
C PRO A 303 -20.61 -33.15 22.43
N ALA A 304 -19.92 -32.92 21.32
CA ALA A 304 -20.53 -32.56 20.04
C ALA A 304 -21.29 -33.76 19.45
N PRO A 305 -22.41 -33.56 18.71
CA PRO A 305 -23.15 -34.66 18.11
C PRO A 305 -22.39 -35.25 16.91
N GLU A 306 -22.41 -36.58 16.83
CA GLU A 306 -21.88 -37.40 15.73
C GLU A 306 -22.89 -37.52 14.56
N GLY A 307 -22.37 -37.65 13.34
CA GLY A 307 -23.06 -37.99 12.07
C GLY A 307 -22.87 -36.89 11.02
N GLU A 308 -22.39 -37.10 9.79
CA GLU A 308 -22.28 -38.27 8.91
C GLU A 308 -21.03 -38.07 8.00
N GLY A 309 -20.50 -39.14 7.42
CA GLY A 309 -19.33 -39.05 6.52
C GLY A 309 -19.65 -38.29 5.23
N LEU A 310 -18.63 -37.63 4.67
CA LEU A 310 -18.77 -36.82 3.47
C LEU A 310 -19.28 -37.65 2.28
N ASP A 311 -20.16 -37.06 1.47
CA ASP A 311 -20.60 -37.62 0.19
C ASP A 311 -19.42 -37.92 -0.74
N PRO A 312 -19.53 -38.89 -1.67
CA PRO A 312 -18.51 -39.08 -2.70
C PRO A 312 -18.36 -37.82 -3.56
N ARG A 313 -17.13 -37.30 -3.69
CA ARG A 313 -16.86 -36.10 -4.50
C ARG A 313 -16.93 -36.41 -6.01
N PHE A 314 -17.74 -35.66 -6.75
CA PHE A 314 -17.86 -35.76 -8.21
C PHE A 314 -17.13 -34.60 -8.91
N SER A 315 -16.83 -34.79 -10.20
CA SER A 315 -16.13 -33.77 -10.99
C SER A 315 -17.00 -32.55 -11.36
N SER A 316 -18.30 -32.57 -11.07
CA SER A 316 -19.25 -31.49 -11.41
C SER A 316 -20.60 -31.71 -10.72
N CYS A 317 -21.34 -30.64 -10.42
CA CYS A 317 -22.71 -30.72 -9.89
C CYS A 317 -23.63 -31.63 -10.71
N LYS A 318 -23.53 -31.60 -12.05
CA LYS A 318 -24.33 -32.46 -12.92
C LYS A 318 -24.19 -33.96 -12.62
N LYS A 319 -23.01 -34.40 -12.18
CA LYS A 319 -22.75 -35.80 -11.82
C LYS A 319 -23.19 -36.12 -10.38
N ALA A 320 -23.01 -35.19 -9.45
CA ALA A 320 -23.53 -35.32 -8.09
C ALA A 320 -25.06 -35.47 -8.11
N LYS A 321 -25.76 -34.59 -8.85
CA LYS A 321 -27.22 -34.69 -9.07
C LYS A 321 -27.65 -35.98 -9.74
N ALA A 322 -26.89 -36.47 -10.73
CA ALA A 322 -27.18 -37.75 -11.39
C ALA A 322 -27.01 -38.96 -10.44
N ALA A 323 -26.22 -38.81 -9.38
CA ALA A 323 -26.07 -39.78 -8.30
C ALA A 323 -27.09 -39.59 -7.15
N GLY A 324 -27.97 -38.59 -7.25
CA GLY A 324 -28.99 -38.28 -6.24
C GLY A 324 -28.48 -37.45 -5.07
N LEU A 325 -27.36 -36.74 -5.23
CA LEU A 325 -26.75 -35.90 -4.19
C LEU A 325 -26.91 -34.41 -4.52
N GLY A 326 -26.88 -33.58 -3.49
CA GLY A 326 -27.27 -32.16 -3.53
C GLY A 326 -28.81 -31.98 -3.55
N PRO A 327 -29.31 -30.73 -3.50
CA PRO A 327 -28.56 -29.47 -3.43
C PRO A 327 -27.81 -29.32 -2.11
N TYR A 328 -26.62 -28.71 -2.17
CA TYR A 328 -25.81 -28.44 -0.98
C TYR A 328 -26.00 -27.00 -0.54
N VAL A 329 -26.10 -26.78 0.77
CA VAL A 329 -26.37 -25.47 1.37
C VAL A 329 -25.14 -24.97 2.13
N ALA A 330 -24.79 -23.71 1.88
CA ALA A 330 -23.66 -23.03 2.50
C ALA A 330 -23.75 -23.09 4.04
N GLY A 331 -22.75 -23.68 4.67
CA GLY A 331 -22.67 -23.79 6.14
C GLY A 331 -23.51 -24.91 6.76
N VAL A 332 -24.28 -25.65 5.95
CA VAL A 332 -24.98 -26.87 6.39
C VAL A 332 -24.23 -28.10 5.87
N ASP A 333 -23.97 -28.13 4.57
CA ASP A 333 -23.33 -29.26 3.91
C ASP A 333 -21.84 -28.98 3.68
N PRO A 334 -20.92 -29.76 4.28
CA PRO A 334 -19.48 -29.61 4.05
C PRO A 334 -19.06 -29.68 2.57
N GLU A 335 -19.85 -30.38 1.74
CA GLU A 335 -19.66 -30.59 0.31
C GLU A 335 -20.01 -29.39 -0.55
N TYR A 336 -20.69 -28.39 0.02
CA TYR A 336 -20.97 -27.12 -0.65
C TYR A 336 -19.70 -26.53 -1.27
N HIS A 337 -18.56 -26.57 -0.58
CA HIS A 337 -17.32 -25.99 -1.09
C HIS A 337 -16.67 -26.74 -2.27
N TRP A 338 -17.19 -27.90 -2.68
CA TRP A 338 -16.64 -28.66 -3.80
C TRP A 338 -17.11 -28.16 -5.16
N TYR A 339 -18.19 -27.39 -5.19
CA TYR A 339 -18.82 -26.91 -6.41
C TYR A 339 -19.01 -25.38 -6.35
N GLY A 340 -19.05 -24.75 -7.52
CA GLY A 340 -19.29 -23.30 -7.61
C GLY A 340 -20.78 -23.00 -7.51
N ASP A 341 -21.12 -22.04 -6.66
CA ASP A 341 -22.43 -21.38 -6.62
C ASP A 341 -22.41 -20.23 -7.63
N GLY A 342 -23.17 -20.37 -8.71
CA GLY A 342 -23.10 -19.47 -9.87
C GLY A 342 -23.87 -18.17 -9.66
N ASP A 343 -24.91 -18.21 -8.85
CA ASP A 343 -25.87 -17.15 -8.57
C ASP A 343 -25.75 -16.59 -7.14
N ASN A 344 -24.90 -17.19 -6.31
CA ASN A 344 -24.53 -16.77 -4.96
C ASN A 344 -25.73 -16.68 -4.01
N ASP A 345 -26.68 -17.60 -4.15
CA ASP A 345 -27.86 -17.66 -3.27
C ASP A 345 -27.63 -18.52 -2.01
N GLY A 346 -26.45 -19.15 -1.91
CA GLY A 346 -26.07 -20.01 -0.79
C GLY A 346 -26.44 -21.47 -1.00
N ILE A 347 -26.90 -21.85 -2.20
CA ILE A 347 -27.22 -23.22 -2.60
C ILE A 347 -26.43 -23.55 -3.86
N ASN A 348 -25.80 -24.72 -3.91
CA ASN A 348 -25.21 -25.19 -5.15
C ASN A 348 -25.62 -26.62 -5.49
N CYS A 349 -25.42 -26.97 -6.76
CA CYS A 349 -25.94 -28.21 -7.30
C CYS A 349 -27.47 -28.37 -7.13
N GLU A 350 -28.22 -27.28 -7.25
CA GLU A 350 -29.65 -27.27 -7.61
C GLU A 350 -29.86 -27.77 -9.05
#